data_AF-A0A379LPU1-F1
#
_entry.id   AF-A0A379LPU1-F1
#
_cell.length_a   1.000
_cell.length_b   1.000
_cell.length_c   1.000
_cell.angle_alpha   90.00
_cell.angle_beta   90.00
_cell.angle_gamma   90.00
#
_symmetry.space_group_name_H-M   'P 1'
#
loop_
_entity.id
_entity.type
_entity.pdbx_description
1 polymer ?
#
loop_
_entity_poly.entity_id
_entity_poly.type
_entity_poly.pdbx_seq_one_letter_code
_entity_poly.pdbx_strand_id
1 'polypeptide(L)'
;MLGFFKNSNHHENKRSDMSKNLLMCATPLQMLIAERIIRIYPHEDFKLLLLVLSDNDKYRYYYNRISSLCSGSIYHVPERGLKGIFKLLKNLKKNRMLIGYDKIYIASINESYFQYIISFNSKAQVFTFDDGTANIFSNSIYFKNENINIYKRICRGLLGLNIYTEHVRSLSKLHYTIYFDMPNIVDNTKYLELFDDTGSKKLKSSNKTIKIYLGQPLSDKFSDKYIASILDKLGVTHYFPHPREKTFPNGDFQIIETPLIFEDYIINYLELNDEIFIEVFSFISGALINLSSFNRVRTVYIYNYKLYEEYKSFYDLVQKKFNIPLIHP
;
A
#
# COMPACT_ATOMS: atom_id res chain seq x y z
N MET A 1 20.56 8.38 -61.04
CA MET A 1 19.09 8.49 -61.03
C MET A 1 18.56 7.21 -60.37
N LEU A 2 17.92 7.34 -59.19
CA LEU A 2 17.25 6.31 -58.35
C LEU A 2 18.18 5.23 -57.74
N GLY A 3 18.32 5.02 -56.42
CA GLY A 3 17.35 5.08 -55.30
C GLY A 3 16.61 3.73 -55.23
N PHE A 4 16.49 2.96 -54.14
CA PHE A 4 16.59 3.17 -52.70
C PHE A 4 16.79 1.81 -51.99
N PHE A 5 17.37 1.86 -50.79
CA PHE A 5 17.61 0.76 -49.85
C PHE A 5 16.33 0.00 -49.45
N LYS A 6 16.41 -1.34 -49.46
CA LYS A 6 15.44 -2.24 -48.82
C LYS A 6 16.05 -2.72 -47.51
N ASN A 7 15.69 -2.07 -46.41
CA ASN A 7 16.01 -2.54 -45.07
C ASN A 7 14.83 -2.25 -44.14
N SER A 8 13.87 -3.17 -44.10
CA SER A 8 12.78 -3.16 -43.14
C SER A 8 12.16 -4.56 -43.11
N ASN A 9 12.52 -5.35 -42.10
CA ASN A 9 11.70 -6.42 -41.51
C ASN A 9 12.43 -7.11 -40.34
N HIS A 10 12.85 -6.32 -39.33
CA HIS A 10 13.39 -6.89 -38.09
C HIS A 10 12.87 -6.26 -36.79
N HIS A 11 11.70 -5.61 -36.84
CA HIS A 11 11.10 -5.01 -35.64
C HIS A 11 9.69 -5.51 -35.24
N GLU A 12 9.05 -6.41 -35.99
CA GLU A 12 7.68 -6.86 -35.64
C GLU A 12 7.59 -8.19 -34.87
N ASN A 13 8.67 -8.95 -34.70
CA ASN A 13 8.63 -10.29 -34.09
C ASN A 13 9.03 -10.38 -32.60
N LYS A 14 9.17 -9.25 -31.88
CA LYS A 14 9.57 -9.26 -30.44
C LYS A 14 8.43 -9.05 -29.43
N ARG A 15 7.22 -8.71 -29.87
CA ARG A 15 6.09 -8.47 -28.94
C ARG A 15 5.36 -9.75 -28.49
N SER A 16 5.58 -10.89 -29.13
CA SER A 16 4.83 -12.12 -28.85
C SER A 16 5.35 -12.98 -27.70
N ASP A 17 6.47 -12.60 -27.06
CA ASP A 17 7.17 -13.44 -26.06
C ASP A 17 7.37 -12.75 -24.70
N MET A 18 6.72 -11.59 -24.47
CA MET A 18 6.78 -10.93 -23.16
C MET A 18 5.76 -11.54 -22.20
N SER A 19 6.22 -11.94 -21.01
CA SER A 19 5.36 -12.39 -19.90
C SER A 19 4.27 -11.37 -19.61
N LYS A 20 3.01 -11.81 -19.60
CA LYS A 20 1.85 -10.97 -19.31
C LYS A 20 1.51 -11.01 -17.83
N ASN A 21 1.54 -9.86 -17.20
CA ASN A 21 1.40 -9.73 -15.76
C ASN A 21 0.20 -8.85 -15.38
N LEU A 22 -0.45 -9.17 -14.26
CA LEU A 22 -1.47 -8.34 -13.64
C LEU A 22 -1.05 -7.90 -12.24
N LEU A 23 -1.03 -6.59 -12.00
CA LEU A 23 -0.88 -5.98 -10.68
C LEU A 23 -2.27 -5.62 -10.14
N MET A 24 -2.56 -6.03 -8.92
CA MET A 24 -3.83 -5.76 -8.24
C MET A 24 -3.59 -4.98 -6.95
N CYS A 25 -4.00 -3.71 -6.96
CA CYS A 25 -3.78 -2.75 -5.88
C CYS A 25 -5.12 -2.20 -5.37
N ALA A 26 -5.12 -1.73 -4.12
CA ALA A 26 -6.23 -1.13 -3.43
C ALA A 26 -5.85 0.14 -2.64
N THR A 27 -4.56 0.45 -2.50
CA THR A 27 -4.08 1.65 -1.81
C THR A 27 -2.93 2.32 -2.56
N PRO A 28 -2.64 3.61 -2.29
CA PRO A 28 -1.47 4.30 -2.82
C PRO A 28 -0.12 3.63 -2.49
N LEU A 29 0.08 3.15 -1.25
CA LEU A 29 1.31 2.45 -0.87
C LEU A 29 1.53 1.19 -1.73
N GLN A 30 0.47 0.43 -1.99
CA GLN A 30 0.53 -0.74 -2.85
C GLN A 30 0.93 -0.38 -4.30
N MET A 31 0.45 0.76 -4.81
CA MET A 31 0.85 1.24 -6.14
C MET A 31 2.34 1.60 -6.19
N LEU A 32 2.91 2.17 -5.12
CA LEU A 32 4.36 2.41 -5.06
C LEU A 32 5.16 1.11 -5.06
N ILE A 33 4.74 0.11 -4.27
CA ILE A 33 5.39 -1.20 -4.24
C ILE A 33 5.30 -1.87 -5.62
N ALA A 34 4.12 -1.81 -6.24
CA ALA A 34 3.88 -2.33 -7.60
C ALA A 34 4.75 -1.63 -8.64
N GLU A 35 4.92 -0.32 -8.57
CA GLU A 35 5.84 0.43 -9.43
C GLU A 35 7.29 -0.08 -9.28
N ARG A 36 7.74 -0.35 -8.05
CA ARG A 36 9.08 -0.91 -7.81
C ARG A 36 9.22 -2.30 -8.43
N ILE A 37 8.17 -3.13 -8.37
CA ILE A 37 8.14 -4.45 -9.04
C ILE A 37 8.28 -4.29 -10.55
N ILE A 38 7.55 -3.37 -11.20
CA ILE A 38 7.68 -3.11 -12.64
C ILE A 38 9.12 -2.76 -13.00
N ARG A 39 9.77 -1.91 -12.21
CA ARG A 39 11.16 -1.48 -12.44
C ARG A 39 12.18 -2.63 -12.33
N ILE A 40 11.89 -3.67 -11.55
CA ILE A 40 12.73 -4.87 -11.45
C ILE A 40 12.60 -5.76 -12.69
N TYR A 41 11.47 -5.71 -13.38
CA TYR A 41 11.17 -6.52 -14.56
C TYR A 41 10.86 -5.64 -15.78
N PRO A 42 11.81 -4.83 -16.28
CA PRO A 42 11.57 -3.81 -17.31
C PRO A 42 11.22 -4.37 -18.69
N HIS A 43 11.33 -5.70 -18.89
CA HIS A 43 11.04 -6.39 -20.14
C HIS A 43 9.75 -7.21 -20.10
N GLU A 44 9.01 -7.18 -18.99
CA GLU A 44 7.71 -7.85 -18.88
C GLU A 44 6.55 -6.87 -19.13
N ASP A 45 5.41 -7.39 -19.60
CA ASP A 45 4.22 -6.60 -19.87
C ASP A 45 3.32 -6.56 -18.63
N PHE A 46 3.06 -5.37 -18.09
CA PHE A 46 2.22 -5.20 -16.91
C PHE A 46 0.90 -4.51 -17.22
N LYS A 47 -0.18 -5.06 -16.65
CA LYS A 47 -1.48 -4.39 -16.53
C LYS A 47 -1.80 -4.12 -15.07
N LEU A 48 -2.61 -3.09 -14.83
CA LEU A 48 -2.98 -2.65 -13.48
C LEU A 48 -4.50 -2.71 -13.26
N LEU A 49 -4.92 -3.33 -12.17
CA LEU A 49 -6.25 -3.14 -11.60
C LEU A 49 -6.13 -2.44 -10.25
N LEU A 50 -6.72 -1.26 -10.14
CA LEU A 50 -6.85 -0.53 -8.88
C LEU A 50 -8.30 -0.58 -8.40
N LEU A 51 -8.53 -1.11 -7.20
CA LEU A 51 -9.80 -1.03 -6.48
C LEU A 51 -9.73 0.12 -5.48
N VAL A 52 -10.48 1.21 -5.71
CA VAL A 52 -10.44 2.36 -4.81
C VAL A 52 -11.59 2.35 -3.82
N LEU A 53 -11.31 2.61 -2.55
CA LEU A 53 -12.33 2.78 -1.52
C LEU A 53 -13.17 4.04 -1.75
N SER A 54 -12.51 5.13 -2.13
CA SER A 54 -13.13 6.39 -2.50
C SER A 54 -12.25 7.08 -3.53
N ASP A 55 -12.90 7.79 -4.45
CA ASP A 55 -12.20 8.58 -5.44
C ASP A 55 -11.70 9.89 -4.83
N ASN A 56 -10.40 10.15 -4.94
CA ASN A 56 -9.77 11.40 -4.49
C ASN A 56 -8.43 11.63 -5.21
N ASP A 57 -7.90 12.84 -5.08
CA ASP A 57 -6.69 13.29 -5.77
C ASP A 57 -5.46 12.43 -5.46
N LYS A 58 -5.36 11.89 -4.25
CA LYS A 58 -4.26 10.99 -3.86
C LYS A 58 -4.31 9.70 -4.66
N TYR A 59 -5.46 9.02 -4.74
CA TYR A 59 -5.58 7.83 -5.58
C TYR A 59 -5.33 8.15 -7.06
N ARG A 60 -5.84 9.27 -7.57
CA ARG A 60 -5.63 9.68 -8.97
C ARG A 60 -4.16 9.95 -9.28
N TYR A 61 -3.45 10.63 -8.38
CA TYR A 61 -2.02 10.94 -8.52
C TYR A 61 -1.20 9.66 -8.70
N TYR A 62 -1.32 8.72 -7.75
CA TYR A 62 -0.56 7.47 -7.80
C TYR A 62 -1.01 6.57 -8.95
N TYR A 63 -2.31 6.49 -9.24
CA TYR A 63 -2.82 5.73 -10.38
C TYR A 63 -2.24 6.23 -11.70
N ASN A 64 -2.29 7.54 -11.95
CA ASN A 64 -1.76 8.13 -13.17
C ASN A 64 -0.26 7.81 -13.33
N ARG A 65 0.51 7.96 -12.24
CA ARG A 65 1.93 7.62 -12.19
C ARG A 65 2.21 6.17 -12.61
N ILE A 66 1.63 5.17 -11.95
CA ILE A 66 1.88 3.75 -12.29
C ILE A 66 1.24 3.33 -13.62
N SER A 67 0.09 3.91 -13.98
CA SER A 67 -0.63 3.57 -15.22
C SER A 67 0.19 3.88 -16.46
N SER A 68 1.02 4.94 -16.41
CA SER A 68 1.93 5.31 -17.50
C SER A 68 2.99 4.25 -17.80
N LEU A 69 3.24 3.33 -16.85
CA LEU A 69 4.19 2.22 -16.97
C LEU A 69 3.51 0.90 -17.40
N CYS A 70 2.18 0.88 -17.53
CA CYS A 70 1.40 -0.32 -17.82
C CYS A 70 0.82 -0.29 -19.25
N SER A 71 0.69 -1.45 -19.89
CA SER A 71 0.04 -1.55 -21.22
C SER A 71 -1.49 -1.45 -21.16
N GLY A 72 -2.06 -1.53 -19.96
CA GLY A 72 -3.47 -1.28 -19.71
C GLY A 72 -3.77 -1.17 -18.22
N SER A 73 -4.68 -0.29 -17.84
CA SER A 73 -5.04 -0.06 -16.45
C SER A 73 -6.54 0.17 -16.29
N ILE A 74 -7.09 -0.32 -15.17
CA ILE A 74 -8.47 -0.06 -14.76
C ILE A 74 -8.48 0.52 -13.35
N TYR A 75 -9.09 1.70 -13.24
CA TYR A 75 -9.49 2.33 -11.99
C TYR A 75 -10.95 1.95 -11.70
N HIS A 76 -11.21 1.25 -10.59
CA HIS A 76 -12.54 0.75 -10.27
C HIS A 76 -12.95 1.09 -8.84
N VAL A 77 -14.13 1.70 -8.70
CA VAL A 77 -14.79 1.89 -7.40
C VAL A 77 -15.68 0.67 -7.16
N PRO A 78 -15.38 -0.20 -6.17
CA PRO A 78 -16.17 -1.39 -5.90
C PRO A 78 -17.59 -1.04 -5.44
N GLU A 79 -18.57 -1.79 -5.94
CA GLU A 79 -19.94 -1.75 -5.44
C GLU A 79 -20.20 -2.93 -4.51
N ARG A 80 -21.19 -2.85 -3.62
CA ARG A 80 -21.49 -3.98 -2.71
C ARG A 80 -22.23 -5.10 -3.45
N GLY A 81 -21.89 -6.33 -3.10
CA GLY A 81 -22.60 -7.54 -3.55
C GLY A 81 -22.29 -7.98 -4.98
N LEU A 82 -23.06 -8.96 -5.46
CA LEU A 82 -22.81 -9.65 -6.73
C LEU A 82 -22.86 -8.72 -7.95
N LYS A 83 -23.73 -7.70 -7.91
CA LYS A 83 -23.82 -6.70 -8.99
C LYS A 83 -22.49 -6.00 -9.22
N GLY A 84 -21.78 -5.63 -8.15
CA GLY A 84 -20.45 -5.02 -8.23
C GLY A 84 -19.42 -5.95 -8.86
N ILE A 85 -19.40 -7.22 -8.45
CA ILE A 85 -18.54 -8.26 -9.04
C ILE A 85 -18.83 -8.41 -10.54
N PHE A 86 -20.08 -8.58 -10.95
CA PHE A 86 -20.41 -8.70 -12.37
C PHE A 86 -20.05 -7.45 -13.18
N LYS A 87 -20.22 -6.26 -12.61
CA LYS A 87 -19.81 -5.00 -13.24
C LYS A 87 -18.30 -4.96 -13.45
N LEU A 88 -17.50 -5.33 -12.45
CA LEU A 88 -16.05 -5.43 -12.59
C LEU A 88 -15.67 -6.45 -13.65
N LEU A 89 -16.20 -7.68 -13.59
CA LEU A 89 -15.86 -8.75 -14.54
C LEU A 89 -16.22 -8.36 -15.98
N LYS A 90 -17.37 -7.72 -16.20
CA LYS A 90 -17.77 -7.18 -17.51
C LYS A 90 -16.78 -6.12 -17.99
N ASN A 91 -16.35 -5.22 -17.10
CA ASN A 91 -15.36 -4.18 -17.43
C ASN A 91 -13.99 -4.79 -17.78
N LEU A 92 -13.51 -5.75 -16.98
CA LEU A 92 -12.26 -6.47 -17.24
C LEU A 92 -12.32 -7.22 -18.58
N LYS A 93 -13.44 -7.91 -18.88
CA LYS A 93 -13.61 -8.60 -20.16
C LYS A 93 -13.59 -7.63 -21.34
N LYS A 94 -14.30 -6.50 -21.24
CA LYS A 94 -14.34 -5.45 -22.28
C LYS A 94 -12.93 -4.90 -22.58
N ASN A 95 -12.11 -4.72 -21.55
CA ASN A 95 -10.75 -4.19 -21.67
C ASN A 95 -9.69 -5.27 -21.90
N ARG A 96 -10.07 -6.54 -22.13
CA ARG A 96 -9.13 -7.67 -22.32
C ARG A 96 -8.15 -7.81 -21.13
N MET A 97 -8.66 -7.67 -19.92
CA MET A 97 -7.93 -7.73 -18.65
C MET A 97 -8.44 -8.82 -17.70
N LEU A 98 -9.34 -9.70 -18.15
CA LEU A 98 -9.94 -10.72 -17.27
C LEU A 98 -9.07 -11.97 -17.14
N ILE A 99 -8.47 -12.44 -18.24
CA ILE A 99 -7.72 -13.70 -18.30
C ILE A 99 -6.46 -13.59 -19.17
N GLY A 100 -5.59 -14.60 -19.06
CA GLY A 100 -4.45 -14.79 -19.95
C GLY A 100 -3.14 -14.21 -19.42
N TYR A 101 -3.00 -14.20 -18.10
CA TYR A 101 -1.80 -13.76 -17.41
C TYR A 101 -0.89 -14.94 -17.06
N ASP A 102 0.41 -14.74 -17.19
CA ASP A 102 1.46 -15.67 -16.75
C ASP A 102 1.74 -15.49 -15.26
N LYS A 103 1.68 -14.24 -14.78
CA LYS A 103 1.89 -13.88 -13.37
C LYS A 103 0.83 -12.92 -12.86
N ILE A 104 0.42 -13.10 -11.62
CA ILE A 104 -0.47 -12.19 -10.89
C ILE A 104 0.22 -11.74 -9.61
N TYR A 105 0.23 -10.43 -9.39
CA TYR A 105 0.78 -9.78 -8.23
C TYR A 105 -0.37 -9.15 -7.42
N ILE A 106 -0.50 -9.53 -6.14
CA ILE A 106 -1.60 -9.09 -5.27
C ILE A 106 -1.09 -8.60 -3.90
N ALA A 107 -1.56 -7.43 -3.46
CA ALA A 107 -1.34 -6.97 -2.08
C ALA A 107 -2.41 -7.49 -1.11
N SER A 108 -3.65 -7.06 -1.30
CA SER A 108 -4.75 -7.37 -0.38
C SER A 108 -5.31 -8.78 -0.61
N ILE A 109 -4.67 -9.80 -0.03
CA ILE A 109 -4.96 -11.23 -0.26
C ILE A 109 -6.38 -11.67 0.17
N ASN A 110 -7.02 -10.89 1.04
CA ASN A 110 -8.38 -11.12 1.52
C ASN A 110 -9.46 -10.42 0.68
N GLU A 111 -9.08 -9.67 -0.35
CA GLU A 111 -10.04 -8.96 -1.19
C GLU A 111 -10.72 -9.92 -2.17
N SER A 112 -12.01 -10.13 -1.96
CA SER A 112 -12.87 -11.01 -2.75
C SER A 112 -12.81 -10.72 -4.26
N TYR A 113 -12.76 -9.44 -4.66
CA TYR A 113 -12.65 -9.07 -6.06
C TYR A 113 -11.36 -9.60 -6.71
N PHE A 114 -10.25 -9.56 -5.99
CA PHE A 114 -8.98 -10.12 -6.46
C PHE A 114 -8.99 -11.65 -6.47
N GLN A 115 -9.58 -12.28 -5.45
CA GLN A 115 -9.73 -13.74 -5.39
C GLN A 115 -10.54 -14.29 -6.58
N TYR A 116 -11.57 -13.56 -7.04
CA TYR A 116 -12.29 -13.91 -8.28
C TYR A 116 -11.36 -13.91 -9.50
N ILE A 117 -10.54 -12.87 -9.65
CA ILE A 117 -9.64 -12.74 -10.81
C ILE A 117 -8.58 -13.84 -10.82
N ILE A 118 -8.04 -14.19 -9.65
CA ILE A 118 -7.13 -15.34 -9.50
C ILE A 118 -7.84 -16.63 -9.90
N SER A 119 -9.10 -16.82 -9.49
CA SER A 119 -9.89 -18.01 -9.86
C SER A 119 -10.06 -18.16 -11.38
N PHE A 120 -10.18 -17.04 -12.12
CA PHE A 120 -10.21 -17.04 -13.59
C PHE A 120 -8.85 -17.30 -14.26
N ASN A 121 -7.75 -17.22 -13.52
CA ASN A 121 -6.38 -17.35 -14.00
C ASN A 121 -5.64 -18.47 -13.24
N SER A 122 -6.26 -19.64 -13.14
CA SER A 122 -5.75 -20.78 -12.34
C SER A 122 -4.38 -21.32 -12.75
N LYS A 123 -3.90 -20.98 -13.95
CA LYS A 123 -2.57 -21.35 -14.44
C LYS A 123 -1.50 -20.29 -14.18
N ALA A 124 -1.89 -19.09 -13.77
CA ALA A 124 -0.97 -18.00 -13.50
C ALA A 124 -0.17 -18.28 -12.22
N GLN A 125 1.09 -17.86 -12.21
CA GLN A 125 1.88 -17.85 -11.01
C GLN A 125 1.44 -16.70 -10.10
N VAL A 126 1.18 -16.99 -8.83
CA VAL A 126 0.76 -15.97 -7.86
C VAL A 126 1.97 -15.46 -7.11
N PHE A 127 2.07 -14.15 -7.03
CA PHE A 127 3.05 -13.39 -6.26
C PHE A 127 2.28 -12.44 -5.35
N THR A 128 2.76 -12.26 -4.13
CA THR A 128 2.15 -11.33 -3.17
C THR A 128 3.09 -10.18 -2.88
N PHE A 129 2.57 -9.05 -2.40
CA PHE A 129 3.38 -7.97 -1.89
C PHE A 129 2.69 -7.28 -0.71
N ASP A 130 3.41 -6.45 0.05
CA ASP A 130 2.85 -5.85 1.26
C ASP A 130 1.62 -4.97 0.95
N ASP A 131 0.53 -5.20 1.70
CA ASP A 131 -0.61 -4.27 1.85
C ASP A 131 -0.25 -3.11 2.79
N GLY A 132 0.63 -3.43 3.75
CA GLY A 132 1.06 -2.61 4.85
C GLY A 132 1.42 -3.53 6.00
N THR A 133 1.25 -3.06 7.23
CA THR A 133 1.71 -3.80 8.40
C THR A 133 0.94 -5.10 8.66
N ALA A 134 -0.24 -5.29 8.07
CA ALA A 134 -1.02 -6.53 8.18
C ALA A 134 -0.23 -7.77 7.75
N ASN A 135 0.78 -7.60 6.88
CA ASN A 135 1.65 -8.66 6.40
C ASN A 135 2.66 -9.17 7.44
N ILE A 136 3.11 -8.32 8.37
CA ILE A 136 4.12 -8.65 9.38
C ILE A 136 3.52 -8.86 10.78
N PHE A 137 2.27 -8.45 10.99
CA PHE A 137 1.55 -8.70 12.23
C PHE A 137 0.89 -10.06 12.22
N SER A 138 1.45 -11.03 12.95
CA SER A 138 0.93 -12.40 13.05
C SER A 138 -0.52 -12.52 13.53
N ASN A 139 -1.03 -11.51 14.25
CA ASN A 139 -2.41 -11.46 14.73
C ASN A 139 -3.38 -10.82 13.71
N SER A 140 -2.89 -10.38 12.55
CA SER A 140 -3.69 -9.73 11.52
C SER A 140 -4.69 -10.71 10.87
N ILE A 141 -5.62 -10.16 10.10
CA ILE A 141 -6.55 -10.97 9.32
C ILE A 141 -5.85 -11.84 8.26
N TYR A 142 -4.62 -11.51 7.86
CA TYR A 142 -3.89 -12.26 6.84
C TYR A 142 -3.33 -13.59 7.34
N PHE A 143 -3.14 -13.78 8.64
CA PHE A 143 -2.71 -15.06 9.21
C PHE A 143 -3.89 -15.95 9.63
N LYS A 144 -5.11 -15.43 9.56
CA LYS A 144 -6.33 -16.18 9.91
C LYS A 144 -6.91 -16.87 8.67
N ASN A 145 -7.52 -18.02 8.88
CA ASN A 145 -8.30 -18.69 7.83
C ASN A 145 -9.72 -18.12 7.81
N GLU A 146 -10.29 -17.98 6.61
CA GLU A 146 -11.64 -17.45 6.47
C GLU A 146 -12.68 -18.45 7.01
N ASN A 147 -13.35 -18.11 8.12
CA ASN A 147 -14.48 -18.89 8.64
C ASN A 147 -15.76 -18.56 7.88
N ILE A 148 -15.96 -19.24 6.74
CA ILE A 148 -17.14 -19.04 5.89
C ILE A 148 -18.15 -20.17 6.11
N ASN A 149 -19.41 -19.79 6.37
CA ASN A 149 -20.53 -20.73 6.44
C ASN A 149 -20.68 -21.53 5.13
N ILE A 150 -20.99 -22.84 5.25
CA ILE A 150 -21.15 -23.79 4.14
C ILE A 150 -22.04 -23.27 3.00
N TYR A 151 -23.16 -22.62 3.31
CA TYR A 151 -24.04 -22.04 2.29
C TYR A 151 -23.34 -20.97 1.45
N LYS A 152 -22.61 -20.07 2.11
CA LYS A 152 -21.86 -19.01 1.44
C LYS A 152 -20.69 -19.59 0.63
N ARG A 153 -20.07 -20.68 1.11
CA ARG A 153 -19.05 -21.42 0.36
C ARG A 153 -19.60 -22.03 -0.92
N ILE A 154 -20.75 -22.71 -0.84
CA ILE A 154 -21.44 -23.28 -2.02
C ILE A 154 -21.81 -22.17 -3.01
N CYS A 155 -22.44 -21.09 -2.55
CA CYS A 155 -22.78 -19.97 -3.43
C CYS A 155 -21.56 -19.34 -4.11
N ARG A 156 -20.45 -19.16 -3.38
CA ARG A 156 -19.18 -18.68 -3.95
C ARG A 156 -18.64 -19.66 -5.01
N GLY A 157 -18.68 -20.96 -4.74
CA GLY A 157 -18.24 -21.99 -5.69
C GLY A 157 -19.08 -22.03 -6.97
N LEU A 158 -20.40 -21.91 -6.88
CA LEU A 158 -21.30 -21.80 -8.04
C LEU A 158 -21.00 -20.56 -8.90
N LEU A 159 -20.46 -19.50 -8.29
CA LEU A 159 -20.03 -18.28 -8.96
C LEU A 159 -18.57 -18.35 -9.45
N GLY A 160 -17.90 -19.50 -9.30
CA GLY A 160 -16.52 -19.71 -9.73
C GLY A 160 -15.46 -19.16 -8.77
N LEU A 161 -15.84 -18.77 -7.54
CA LEU A 161 -14.91 -18.32 -6.51
C LEU A 161 -14.50 -19.47 -5.60
N ASN A 162 -13.37 -20.09 -5.94
CA ASN A 162 -12.79 -21.20 -5.20
C ASN A 162 -11.49 -20.81 -4.46
N ILE A 163 -11.11 -19.54 -4.50
CA ILE A 163 -9.92 -18.99 -3.86
C ILE A 163 -10.33 -18.15 -2.63
N TYR A 164 -9.60 -18.35 -1.54
CA TYR A 164 -9.71 -17.66 -0.26
C TYR A 164 -8.33 -17.16 0.17
N THR A 165 -8.26 -16.37 1.24
CA THR A 165 -7.01 -15.81 1.79
C THR A 165 -5.93 -16.88 1.98
N GLU A 166 -6.25 -18.02 2.58
CA GLU A 166 -5.31 -19.13 2.81
C GLU A 166 -4.84 -19.80 1.51
N HIS A 167 -5.69 -19.84 0.48
CA HIS A 167 -5.30 -20.32 -0.84
C HIS A 167 -4.33 -19.35 -1.50
N VAL A 168 -4.57 -18.03 -1.39
CA VAL A 168 -3.62 -17.03 -1.92
C VAL A 168 -2.26 -17.14 -1.24
N ARG A 169 -2.20 -17.34 0.09
CA ARG A 169 -0.93 -17.56 0.81
C ARG A 169 -0.20 -18.81 0.31
N SER A 170 -0.90 -19.94 0.21
CA SER A 170 -0.28 -21.21 -0.22
C SER A 170 0.11 -21.24 -1.70
N LEU A 171 -0.60 -20.53 -2.57
CA LEU A 171 -0.28 -20.40 -3.99
C LEU A 171 0.85 -19.40 -4.26
N SER A 172 1.11 -18.49 -3.31
CA SER A 172 2.10 -17.43 -3.49
C SER A 172 3.51 -18.03 -3.55
N LYS A 173 4.19 -17.82 -4.68
CA LYS A 173 5.55 -18.31 -4.90
C LYS A 173 6.60 -17.47 -4.17
N LEU A 174 6.33 -16.18 -4.02
CA LEU A 174 7.24 -15.19 -3.47
C LEU A 174 6.43 -14.00 -2.98
N HIS A 175 6.83 -13.46 -1.83
CA HIS A 175 6.26 -12.25 -1.25
C HIS A 175 7.26 -11.09 -1.30
N TYR A 176 6.90 -10.00 -1.98
CA TYR A 176 7.70 -8.78 -2.00
C TYR A 176 7.38 -7.92 -0.78
N THR A 177 8.37 -7.67 0.07
CA THR A 177 8.16 -6.93 1.32
C THR A 177 9.01 -5.68 1.42
N ILE A 178 8.46 -4.62 2.00
CA ILE A 178 9.17 -3.40 2.37
C ILE A 178 9.76 -3.46 3.79
N TYR A 179 9.52 -4.57 4.51
CA TYR A 179 10.00 -4.78 5.87
C TYR A 179 11.21 -5.71 5.85
N PHE A 180 12.39 -5.14 6.09
CA PHE A 180 13.65 -5.89 6.09
C PHE A 180 13.70 -6.90 7.26
N ASP A 181 14.04 -8.16 6.95
CA ASP A 181 14.24 -9.25 7.92
C ASP A 181 13.09 -9.45 8.93
N MET A 182 11.85 -9.39 8.42
CA MET A 182 10.64 -9.59 9.21
C MET A 182 9.87 -10.84 8.75
N PRO A 183 9.32 -11.65 9.68
CA PRO A 183 8.36 -12.69 9.34
C PRO A 183 7.18 -12.09 8.58
N ASN A 184 6.70 -12.80 7.57
CA ASN A 184 5.62 -12.33 6.69
C ASN A 184 4.62 -13.47 6.42
N ILE A 185 3.56 -13.21 5.64
CA ILE A 185 2.49 -14.17 5.32
C ILE A 185 2.95 -15.39 4.51
N VAL A 186 4.16 -15.31 3.94
CA VAL A 186 4.84 -16.34 3.15
C VAL A 186 6.32 -16.29 3.52
N ASP A 187 6.94 -17.44 3.74
CA ASP A 187 8.35 -17.52 4.17
C ASP A 187 9.33 -17.05 3.08
N ASN A 188 9.06 -17.38 1.81
CA ASN A 188 9.87 -16.93 0.69
C ASN A 188 9.58 -15.45 0.42
N THR A 189 10.45 -14.57 0.93
CA THR A 189 10.33 -13.13 0.77
C THR A 189 11.45 -12.53 -0.08
N LYS A 190 11.16 -11.40 -0.73
CA LYS A 190 12.14 -10.55 -1.40
C LYS A 190 11.97 -9.12 -0.89
N TYR A 191 13.00 -8.62 -0.22
CA TYR A 191 13.01 -7.24 0.24
C TYR A 191 13.00 -6.26 -0.94
N LEU A 192 12.18 -5.22 -0.83
CA LEU A 192 12.09 -4.09 -1.72
C LEU A 192 12.36 -2.82 -0.94
N GLU A 193 13.51 -2.22 -1.21
CA GLU A 193 13.78 -0.85 -0.79
C GLU A 193 12.88 0.09 -1.59
N LEU A 194 11.89 0.66 -0.90
CA LEU A 194 10.86 1.50 -1.50
C LEU A 194 11.24 2.98 -1.49
N PHE A 195 11.92 3.40 -0.43
CA PHE A 195 12.33 4.78 -0.23
C PHE A 195 13.85 4.81 -0.27
N ASP A 196 14.40 5.61 -1.18
CA ASP A 196 15.82 5.89 -1.17
C ASP A 196 16.16 6.61 0.14
N ASP A 197 17.36 6.37 0.68
CA ASP A 197 17.87 7.06 1.88
C ASP A 197 18.19 8.53 1.56
N THR A 198 17.23 9.30 1.04
CA THR A 198 17.33 10.75 0.83
C THR A 198 17.45 11.51 2.16
N GLY A 199 17.14 10.83 3.27
CA GLY A 199 17.59 11.22 4.60
C GLY A 199 19.10 11.39 4.69
N SER A 200 19.92 10.56 4.02
CA SER A 200 21.40 10.53 4.09
C SER A 200 22.12 11.86 3.88
N LYS A 201 21.47 12.90 3.32
CA LYS A 201 22.00 14.26 3.37
C LYS A 201 22.12 14.69 4.83
N LYS A 202 23.36 14.75 5.34
CA LYS A 202 23.67 15.23 6.68
C LYS A 202 22.93 16.54 6.95
N LEU A 203 22.21 16.58 8.07
CA LEU A 203 21.57 17.78 8.57
C LEU A 203 22.59 18.93 8.55
N LYS A 204 22.26 20.04 7.88
CA LYS A 204 23.05 21.26 8.05
C LYS A 204 22.85 21.76 9.48
N SER A 205 23.80 22.54 10.00
CA SER A 205 23.98 22.92 11.41
C SER A 205 22.84 23.70 12.09
N SER A 206 21.64 23.77 11.50
CA SER A 206 20.44 24.38 12.09
C SER A 206 19.49 23.28 12.60
N ASN A 207 19.02 23.46 13.84
CA ASN A 207 18.23 22.47 14.60
C ASN A 207 16.71 22.80 14.60
N LYS A 208 16.15 23.26 13.47
CA LYS A 208 14.70 23.53 13.42
C LYS A 208 13.96 22.19 13.41
N THR A 209 13.15 21.95 14.43
CA THR A 209 12.31 20.75 14.52
C THR A 209 10.87 21.10 14.19
N ILE A 210 10.26 20.38 13.26
CA ILE A 210 8.82 20.41 13.05
C ILE A 210 8.18 19.16 13.65
N LYS A 211 7.01 19.33 14.26
CA LYS A 211 6.28 18.23 14.90
C LYS A 211 5.00 17.99 14.11
N ILE A 212 4.91 16.84 13.46
CA ILE A 212 3.79 16.47 12.61
C ILE A 212 2.99 15.37 13.30
N TYR A 213 1.69 15.56 13.45
CA TYR A 213 0.80 14.44 13.78
C TYR A 213 0.21 13.85 12.50
N LEU A 214 0.41 12.55 12.31
CA LEU A 214 -0.22 11.79 11.25
C LEU A 214 -1.59 11.29 11.74
N GLY A 215 -2.61 11.90 11.16
CA GLY A 215 -4.02 11.59 11.36
C GLY A 215 -4.35 10.12 11.07
N GLN A 216 -5.47 9.69 11.66
CA GLN A 216 -6.02 8.36 11.54
C GLN A 216 -7.51 8.38 11.93
N PRO A 217 -8.34 7.52 11.34
CA PRO A 217 -9.77 7.47 11.60
C PRO A 217 -10.08 6.83 12.97
N LEU A 218 -9.85 7.56 14.06
CA LEU A 218 -10.05 7.13 15.44
C LEU A 218 -11.28 7.76 16.12
N SER A 219 -12.20 8.35 15.34
CA SER A 219 -13.42 9.00 15.86
C SER A 219 -14.28 8.09 16.74
N ASP A 220 -14.24 6.77 16.50
CA ASP A 220 -15.01 5.79 17.27
C ASP A 220 -14.35 5.44 18.62
N LYS A 221 -13.07 5.81 18.81
CA LYS A 221 -12.28 5.51 20.00
C LYS A 221 -12.01 6.74 20.86
N PHE A 222 -11.84 7.90 20.23
CA PHE A 222 -11.46 9.14 20.89
C PHE A 222 -12.28 10.31 20.36
N SER A 223 -12.58 11.26 21.25
CA SER A 223 -13.16 12.54 20.85
C SER A 223 -12.09 13.45 20.26
N ASP A 224 -12.49 14.33 19.34
CA ASP A 224 -11.61 15.35 18.76
C ASP A 224 -10.96 16.23 19.84
N LYS A 225 -11.70 16.54 20.92
CA LYS A 225 -11.17 17.30 22.07
C LYS A 225 -10.04 16.57 22.79
N TYR A 226 -10.15 15.25 22.97
CA TYR A 226 -9.10 14.46 23.60
C TYR A 226 -7.84 14.46 22.74
N ILE A 227 -7.99 14.22 21.43
CA ILE A 227 -6.87 14.25 20.50
C ILE A 227 -6.23 15.65 20.51
N ALA A 228 -7.01 16.72 20.35
CA ALA A 228 -6.51 18.10 20.40
C ALA A 228 -5.69 18.38 21.67
N SER A 229 -6.16 17.95 22.85
CA SER A 229 -5.43 18.14 24.11
C SER A 229 -4.07 17.42 24.15
N ILE A 230 -3.96 16.26 23.49
CA ILE A 230 -2.70 15.54 23.35
C ILE A 230 -1.77 16.27 22.39
N LEU A 231 -2.30 16.72 21.25
CA LEU A 231 -1.50 17.43 20.23
C LEU A 231 -0.91 18.72 20.80
N ASP A 232 -1.68 19.46 21.60
CA ASP A 232 -1.26 20.67 22.31
C ASP A 232 -0.12 20.38 23.30
N LYS A 233 -0.28 19.37 24.17
CA LYS A 233 0.78 18.94 25.10
C LYS A 233 2.08 18.52 24.41
N LEU A 234 1.97 17.88 23.24
CA LEU A 234 3.13 17.45 22.45
C LEU A 234 3.76 18.60 21.67
N GLY A 235 3.10 19.76 21.58
CA GLY A 235 3.52 20.91 20.79
C GLY A 235 3.52 20.62 19.30
N VAL A 236 2.54 19.84 18.82
CA VAL A 236 2.39 19.51 17.40
C VAL A 236 2.12 20.79 16.61
N THR A 237 2.93 21.03 15.57
CA THR A 237 2.83 22.24 14.74
C THR A 237 2.14 21.99 13.41
N HIS A 238 2.06 20.74 12.97
CA HIS A 238 1.43 20.37 11.70
C HIS A 238 0.57 19.10 11.85
N TYR A 239 -0.50 19.04 11.07
CA TYR A 239 -1.39 17.88 11.01
C TYR A 239 -1.47 17.35 9.58
N PHE A 240 -1.15 16.08 9.41
CA PHE A 240 -1.30 15.39 8.13
C PHE A 240 -2.56 14.51 8.18
N PRO A 241 -3.66 14.89 7.50
CA PRO A 241 -4.92 14.17 7.60
C PRO A 241 -4.86 12.80 6.90
N HIS A 242 -5.46 11.78 7.52
CA HIS A 242 -5.66 10.50 6.86
C HIS A 242 -6.69 10.68 5.71
N PRO A 243 -6.50 10.05 4.53
CA PRO A 243 -7.47 10.07 3.42
C PRO A 243 -8.90 9.58 3.74
N ARG A 244 -9.14 9.06 4.95
CA ARG A 244 -10.43 8.51 5.40
C ARG A 244 -11.04 9.33 6.54
N GLU A 245 -10.30 10.30 7.08
CA GLU A 245 -10.86 11.23 8.05
C GLU A 245 -11.82 12.18 7.32
N LYS A 246 -13.03 12.31 7.88
CA LYS A 246 -14.00 13.32 7.43
C LYS A 246 -13.88 14.61 8.21
N THR A 247 -13.45 14.49 9.46
CA THR A 247 -13.20 15.57 10.41
C THR A 247 -11.89 15.26 11.12
N PHE A 248 -11.21 16.30 11.58
CA PHE A 248 -10.01 16.22 12.39
C PHE A 248 -10.10 17.25 13.52
N PRO A 249 -9.30 17.12 14.58
CA PRO A 249 -9.37 18.02 15.73
C PRO A 249 -9.12 19.49 15.34
N ASN A 250 -9.75 20.41 16.06
CA ASN A 250 -9.39 21.83 16.00
C ASN A 250 -8.19 22.07 16.92
N GLY A 251 -7.18 22.80 16.44
CA GLY A 251 -6.01 23.19 17.22
C GLY A 251 -5.11 24.18 16.48
N ASP A 252 -4.08 24.68 17.16
CA ASP A 252 -3.10 25.61 16.59
C ASP A 252 -2.00 24.84 15.84
N PHE A 253 -2.36 24.26 14.71
CA PHE A 253 -1.45 23.56 13.82
C PHE A 253 -1.81 23.81 12.35
N GLN A 254 -0.80 23.73 11.49
CA GLN A 254 -0.98 23.87 10.05
C GLN A 254 -1.45 22.53 9.45
N ILE A 255 -2.53 22.57 8.68
CA ILE A 255 -3.00 21.40 7.93
C ILE A 255 -2.14 21.21 6.70
N ILE A 256 -1.57 20.01 6.52
CA ILE A 256 -0.82 19.65 5.33
C ILE A 256 -1.79 19.12 4.28
N GLU A 257 -2.03 19.92 3.24
CA GLU A 257 -2.82 19.52 2.08
C GLU A 257 -1.89 19.06 0.94
N THR A 258 -1.97 17.77 0.59
CA THR A 258 -1.13 17.22 -0.48
C THR A 258 -1.76 15.97 -1.12
N PRO A 259 -1.59 15.77 -2.44
CA PRO A 259 -1.97 14.52 -3.09
C PRO A 259 -1.02 13.36 -2.76
N LEU A 260 0.09 13.59 -2.05
CA LEU A 260 1.09 12.55 -1.75
C LEU A 260 0.67 11.68 -0.55
N ILE A 261 1.14 10.43 -0.51
CA ILE A 261 1.17 9.69 0.76
C ILE A 261 2.15 10.37 1.72
N PHE A 262 2.08 9.97 2.99
CA PHE A 262 2.87 10.61 4.02
C PHE A 262 4.37 10.44 3.76
N GLU A 263 4.79 9.26 3.32
CA GLU A 263 6.18 8.93 3.05
C GLU A 263 6.78 9.80 1.94
N ASP A 264 6.14 9.86 0.77
CA ASP A 264 6.57 10.72 -0.35
C ASP A 264 6.55 12.21 0.02
N TYR A 265 5.57 12.65 0.82
CA TYR A 265 5.54 14.03 1.31
C TYR A 265 6.77 14.34 2.17
N ILE A 266 7.12 13.46 3.12
CA ILE A 266 8.27 13.63 4.00
C ILE A 266 9.57 13.65 3.19
N ILE A 267 9.73 12.75 2.21
CA ILE A 267 10.90 12.73 1.31
C ILE A 267 11.04 14.08 0.60
N ASN A 268 9.99 14.51 -0.11
CA ASN A 268 10.02 15.75 -0.88
C ASN A 268 10.26 16.96 0.04
N TYR A 269 9.67 16.96 1.24
CA TYR A 269 9.85 18.05 2.20
C TYR A 269 11.29 18.13 2.71
N LEU A 270 11.91 16.99 3.06
CA LEU A 270 13.30 16.93 3.53
C LEU A 270 14.32 17.24 2.43
N GLU A 271 14.00 16.95 1.18
CA GLU A 271 14.82 17.31 0.01
C GLU A 271 14.87 18.83 -0.22
N LEU A 272 13.74 19.51 0.01
CA LEU A 272 13.60 20.96 -0.19
C LEU A 272 14.09 21.79 1.00
N ASN A 273 14.15 21.20 2.20
CA ASN A 273 14.54 21.89 3.43
C ASN A 273 15.63 21.07 4.12
N ASP A 274 16.92 21.36 3.90
CA ASP A 274 18.04 20.52 4.38
C ASP A 274 18.45 20.76 5.85
N GLU A 275 17.80 21.71 6.50
CA GLU A 275 18.01 22.14 7.88
C GLU A 275 16.90 21.70 8.86
N ILE A 276 15.91 20.95 8.38
CA ILE A 276 14.75 20.54 9.19
C ILE A 276 14.94 19.13 9.76
N PHE A 277 14.64 18.98 11.04
CA PHE A 277 14.38 17.68 11.66
C PHE A 277 12.86 17.50 11.83
N ILE A 278 12.34 16.30 11.58
CA ILE A 278 10.91 16.02 11.69
C ILE A 278 10.67 15.04 12.84
N GLU A 279 9.79 15.40 13.76
CA GLU A 279 9.23 14.45 14.72
C GLU A 279 7.79 14.13 14.32
N VAL A 280 7.50 12.85 14.11
CA VAL A 280 6.19 12.37 13.67
C VAL A 280 5.51 11.60 14.78
N PHE A 281 4.27 11.99 15.08
CA PHE A 281 3.41 11.34 16.05
C PHE A 281 2.23 10.65 15.38
N SER A 282 1.85 9.48 15.86
CA SER A 282 0.58 8.84 15.54
C SER A 282 0.25 7.83 16.63
N PHE A 283 -0.98 7.33 16.72
CA PHE A 283 -1.27 6.27 17.71
C PHE A 283 -0.93 4.88 17.16
N ILE A 284 -1.34 4.55 15.92
CA ILE A 284 -1.16 3.20 15.34
C ILE A 284 -0.91 3.20 13.83
N SER A 285 -0.57 4.33 13.21
CA SER A 285 -0.32 4.38 11.76
C SER A 285 0.94 3.62 11.36
N GLY A 286 0.84 2.73 10.36
CA GLY A 286 1.96 1.98 9.82
C GLY A 286 3.01 2.82 9.08
N ALA A 287 2.67 4.03 8.63
CA ALA A 287 3.62 4.90 7.92
C ALA A 287 4.80 5.34 8.81
N LEU A 288 4.62 5.36 10.14
CA LEU A 288 5.73 5.63 11.08
C LEU A 288 6.79 4.53 11.06
N ILE A 289 6.41 3.29 10.76
CA ILE A 289 7.39 2.20 10.58
C ILE A 289 8.21 2.44 9.32
N ASN A 290 7.55 2.80 8.22
CA ASN A 290 8.19 3.06 6.93
C ASN A 290 9.21 4.20 6.99
N LEU A 291 8.99 5.19 7.87
CA LEU A 291 9.88 6.33 8.07
C LEU A 291 10.93 6.14 9.19
N SER A 292 10.85 5.05 9.95
CA SER A 292 11.68 4.87 11.15
C SER A 292 13.18 4.76 10.87
N SER A 293 13.56 4.41 9.64
CA SER A 293 14.95 4.36 9.19
C SER A 293 15.50 5.70 8.70
N PHE A 294 14.67 6.73 8.56
CA PHE A 294 15.09 8.01 8.00
C PHE A 294 15.85 8.80 9.06
N ASN A 295 17.13 9.11 8.80
CA ASN A 295 18.02 9.75 9.78
C ASN A 295 17.55 11.13 10.32
N ARG A 296 16.72 11.86 9.56
CA ARG A 296 16.19 13.20 9.89
C ARG A 296 14.73 13.16 10.34
N VAL A 297 14.21 11.95 10.59
CA VAL A 297 12.86 11.72 11.08
C VAL A 297 12.93 10.92 12.37
N ARG A 298 12.32 11.44 13.42
CA ARG A 298 12.00 10.66 14.62
C ARG A 298 10.54 10.30 14.58
N THR A 299 10.23 9.01 14.62
CA THR A 299 8.85 8.55 14.76
C THR A 299 8.57 8.21 16.23
N VAL A 300 7.36 8.54 16.71
CA VAL A 300 6.95 8.31 18.10
C VAL A 300 5.49 7.87 18.10
N TYR A 301 5.19 6.75 18.76
CA TYR A 301 3.81 6.30 18.92
C TYR A 301 3.21 6.83 20.22
N ILE A 302 2.00 7.36 20.12
CA ILE A 302 1.18 7.75 21.26
C ILE A 302 0.33 6.56 21.69
N TYR A 303 0.24 6.32 22.99
CA TYR A 303 -0.69 5.35 23.53
C TYR A 303 -1.38 5.86 24.81
N ASN A 304 -2.47 5.20 25.15
CA ASN A 304 -2.99 5.16 26.51
C ASN A 304 -3.15 3.68 26.90
N TYR A 305 -3.34 3.41 28.19
CA TYR A 305 -3.41 2.02 28.68
C TYR A 305 -4.47 1.18 27.95
N LYS A 306 -5.65 1.74 27.66
CA LYS A 306 -6.71 1.02 26.93
C LYS A 306 -6.28 0.63 25.51
N LEU A 307 -5.69 1.57 24.78
CA LEU A 307 -5.25 1.33 23.42
C LEU A 307 -4.04 0.39 23.38
N TYR A 308 -3.14 0.49 24.35
CA TYR A 308 -2.01 -0.41 24.48
C TYR A 308 -2.47 -1.85 24.70
N GLU A 309 -3.43 -2.10 25.60
CA GLU A 309 -3.98 -3.43 25.79
C GLU A 309 -4.65 -3.97 24.51
N GLU A 310 -5.44 -3.14 23.82
CA GLU A 310 -6.13 -3.55 22.59
C GLU A 310 -5.16 -3.87 21.45
N TYR A 311 -4.07 -3.10 21.34
CA TYR A 311 -3.08 -3.22 20.27
C TYR A 311 -1.70 -3.65 20.79
N LYS A 312 -1.66 -4.47 21.85
CA LYS A 312 -0.41 -4.83 22.54
C LYS A 312 0.63 -5.44 21.60
N SER A 313 0.21 -6.34 20.72
CA SER A 313 1.11 -6.94 19.73
C SER A 313 1.69 -5.93 18.74
N PHE A 314 0.95 -4.85 18.44
CA PHE A 314 1.45 -3.75 17.61
C PHE A 314 2.55 -2.98 18.33
N TYR A 315 2.23 -2.46 19.52
CA TYR A 315 3.16 -1.66 20.31
C TYR A 315 4.43 -2.44 20.70
N ASP A 316 4.28 -3.71 21.09
CA ASP A 316 5.42 -4.58 21.41
C ASP A 316 6.32 -4.79 20.18
N LEU A 317 5.75 -4.95 18.98
CA LEU A 317 6.54 -5.14 17.76
C LEU A 317 7.31 -3.87 17.39
N VAL A 318 6.64 -2.70 17.39
CA VAL A 318 7.28 -1.44 16.98
C VAL A 318 8.41 -1.04 17.90
N GLN A 319 8.28 -1.29 19.21
CA GLN A 319 9.36 -1.05 20.16
C GLN A 319 10.51 -2.05 19.99
N LYS A 320 10.22 -3.35 19.84
CA LYS A 320 11.25 -4.41 19.80
C LYS A 320 11.98 -4.54 18.46
N LYS A 321 11.29 -4.33 17.34
CA LYS A 321 11.81 -4.59 15.99
C LYS A 321 12.18 -3.31 15.24
N PHE A 322 11.49 -2.21 15.52
CA PHE A 322 11.71 -0.93 14.83
C PHE A 322 12.32 0.15 15.75
N ASN A 323 12.51 -0.15 17.03
CA ASN A 323 13.06 0.77 18.04
C ASN A 323 12.31 2.12 18.10
N ILE A 324 10.99 2.09 17.83
CA ILE A 324 10.16 3.30 17.84
C ILE A 324 9.69 3.56 19.28
N PRO A 325 9.96 4.74 19.87
CA PRO A 325 9.53 5.06 21.22
C PRO A 325 8.00 5.18 21.34
N LEU A 326 7.51 4.83 22.53
CA LEU A 326 6.12 4.99 22.93
C LEU A 326 6.01 6.13 23.96
N ILE A 327 4.98 6.97 23.85
CA ILE A 327 4.70 8.03 24.82
C ILE A 327 3.25 7.98 25.31
N HIS A 328 3.07 8.20 26.61
CA HIS A 328 1.77 8.42 27.26
C HIS A 328 1.71 9.88 27.75
N PRO A 329 1.05 10.78 27.01
CA PRO A 329 0.95 12.21 27.35
C PRO A 329 0.01 12.53 28.52
#